data_AF-A0A1E7I4Z1-F1
#
_entry.id   AF-A0A1E7I4Z1-F1
#
_cell.length_a   1.000
_cell.length_b   1.000
_cell.length_c   1.000
_cell.angle_alpha   90.00
_cell.angle_beta   90.00
_cell.angle_gamma   90.00
#
_symmetry.space_group_name_H-M   'P 1'
#
loop_
_entity.id
_entity.type
_entity.pdbx_description
1 polymer ?
#
loop_
_entity_poly.entity_id
_entity_poly.type
_entity_poly.pdbx_seq_one_letter_code
_entity_poly.pdbx_strand_id
1 'polypeptide(L)'
;MPLSKDDFKYIEKELSSVFFGRIELLIEGYEVTYAMLPNSPFSNSIMTYVNGEFIFKWTEGDCHEARFLRSRTMLLLGNKFRKGLKGMSKKFLKENGIDLANKRTSYSPLWNSFRTLFAHLKKFEDIQLIREEENSNG
;
A
#
# COMPACT_ATOMS: atom_id res chain seq x y z
N MET A 1 15.02 -1.98 -13.26
CA MET A 1 14.85 -3.39 -13.70
C MET A 1 13.82 -4.00 -12.76
N PRO A 2 12.77 -4.70 -13.24
CA PRO A 2 11.75 -5.24 -12.34
C PRO A 2 12.31 -6.31 -11.40
N LEU A 3 11.72 -6.43 -10.20
CA LEU A 3 12.10 -7.45 -9.21
C LEU A 3 11.88 -8.88 -9.74
N SER A 4 12.84 -9.75 -9.45
CA SER A 4 12.78 -11.18 -9.80
C SER A 4 11.91 -11.98 -8.83
N LYS A 5 11.61 -13.24 -9.18
CA LYS A 5 10.91 -14.17 -8.27
C LYS A 5 11.70 -14.43 -6.98
N ASP A 6 13.03 -14.45 -7.06
CA ASP A 6 13.88 -14.70 -5.90
C ASP A 6 13.98 -13.46 -5.00
N ASP A 7 13.92 -12.25 -5.57
CA ASP A 7 13.79 -11.02 -4.78
C ASP A 7 12.49 -11.01 -3.98
N PHE A 8 11.37 -11.43 -4.57
CA PHE A 8 10.10 -11.54 -3.82
C PHE A 8 10.18 -12.55 -2.67
N LYS A 9 10.85 -13.69 -2.86
CA LYS A 9 11.06 -14.67 -1.77
C LYS A 9 11.93 -14.07 -0.66
N TYR A 10 12.98 -13.34 -1.03
CA TYR A 10 13.84 -12.65 -0.08
C TYR A 10 13.04 -11.61 0.73
N ILE A 11 12.28 -10.75 0.06
CA ILE A 11 11.45 -9.72 0.71
C ILE A 11 10.46 -10.36 1.69
N GLU A 12 9.80 -11.46 1.30
CA GLU A 12 8.86 -12.16 2.18
C GLU A 12 9.56 -12.72 3.41
N LYS A 13 10.74 -13.32 3.24
CA LYS A 13 11.55 -13.87 4.32
C LYS A 13 11.99 -12.78 5.29
N GLU A 14 12.58 -11.69 4.79
CA GLU A 14 13.11 -10.61 5.61
C GLU A 14 11.99 -9.92 6.39
N LEU A 15 10.89 -9.55 5.75
CA LEU A 15 9.75 -8.93 6.42
C LEU A 15 9.04 -9.85 7.41
N SER A 16 9.12 -11.18 7.22
CA SER A 16 8.58 -12.16 8.17
C SER A 16 9.52 -12.45 9.35
N SER A 17 10.70 -11.81 9.39
CA SER A 17 11.63 -11.96 10.50
C SER A 17 10.99 -11.53 11.84
N VAL A 18 11.31 -12.30 12.88
CA VAL A 18 10.77 -12.14 14.24
C VAL A 18 11.17 -10.78 14.86
N PHE A 19 12.25 -10.17 14.37
CA PHE A 19 12.84 -8.94 14.92
C PHE A 19 12.46 -7.67 14.14
N PHE A 20 11.18 -7.50 13.78
CA PHE A 20 10.71 -6.34 13.00
C PHE A 20 11.43 -6.18 11.67
N GLY A 21 11.33 -7.24 10.85
CA GLY A 21 11.95 -7.30 9.53
C GLY A 21 11.74 -6.03 8.70
N ARG A 22 12.82 -5.57 8.06
CA ARG A 22 12.82 -4.40 7.18
C ARG A 22 13.47 -4.73 5.85
N ILE A 23 13.03 -4.07 4.80
CA ILE A 23 13.69 -4.06 3.50
C ILE A 23 13.68 -2.66 2.92
N GLU A 24 14.72 -2.33 2.18
CA GLU A 24 14.89 -1.04 1.51
C GLU A 24 14.92 -1.28 0.01
N LEU A 25 14.15 -0.46 -0.71
CA LEU A 25 14.05 -0.49 -2.16
C LEU A 25 14.39 0.88 -2.70
N LEU A 26 15.18 0.95 -3.76
CA LEU A 26 15.29 2.15 -4.58
C LEU A 26 14.20 2.08 -5.65
N ILE A 27 13.21 2.96 -5.60
CA ILE A 27 12.07 2.98 -6.54
C ILE A 27 12.00 4.35 -7.21
N GLU A 28 12.17 4.41 -8.54
CA GLU A 28 12.15 5.65 -9.33
C GLU A 28 13.01 6.79 -8.72
N GLY A 29 14.15 6.43 -8.11
CA GLY A 29 15.08 7.36 -7.44
C GLY A 29 14.77 7.70 -5.98
N TYR A 30 13.72 7.12 -5.38
CA TYR A 30 13.37 7.27 -3.97
C TYR A 30 13.79 6.05 -3.15
N GLU A 31 14.31 6.29 -1.95
CA GLU A 31 14.53 5.21 -0.98
C GLU A 31 13.20 4.89 -0.30
N VAL A 32 12.67 3.69 -0.52
CA VAL A 32 11.39 3.24 0.03
C VAL A 32 11.63 2.08 0.96
N THR A 33 11.41 2.31 2.26
CA THR A 33 11.55 1.29 3.29
C THR A 33 10.18 0.65 3.55
N TYR A 34 10.15 -0.68 3.59
CA TYR A 34 9.03 -1.44 4.11
C TYR A 34 9.47 -2.12 5.41
N ALA A 35 8.77 -1.85 6.51
CA ALA A 35 9.12 -2.38 7.82
C ALA A 35 7.93 -3.07 8.48
N MET A 36 8.14 -4.25 9.05
CA MET A 36 7.12 -4.98 9.79
C MET A 36 6.92 -4.35 11.17
N LEU A 37 5.71 -3.88 11.46
CA LEU A 37 5.34 -3.26 12.73
C LEU A 37 4.10 -3.92 13.35
N PRO A 38 3.98 -3.94 14.69
CA PRO A 38 2.72 -4.27 15.34
C PRO A 38 1.65 -3.23 14.98
N ASN A 39 0.51 -3.67 14.47
CA ASN A 39 -0.63 -2.81 14.16
C ASN A 39 -1.75 -2.95 15.20
N SER A 40 -1.87 -4.14 15.79
CA SER A 40 -2.75 -4.39 16.93
C SER A 40 -2.16 -5.52 17.78
N PRO A 41 -2.72 -5.80 18.98
CA PRO A 41 -2.28 -6.93 19.80
C PRO A 41 -2.32 -8.29 19.10
N PHE A 42 -3.07 -8.40 18.00
CA PHE A 42 -3.29 -9.66 17.27
C PHE A 42 -2.86 -9.58 15.80
N SER A 43 -2.24 -8.47 15.37
CA SER A 43 -1.85 -8.33 13.96
C SER A 43 -0.65 -7.42 13.77
N ASN A 44 0.21 -7.82 12.84
CA ASN A 44 1.27 -6.99 12.31
C ASN A 44 0.87 -6.40 10.96
N SER A 45 1.53 -5.32 10.55
CA SER A 45 1.38 -4.72 9.24
C SER A 45 2.74 -4.21 8.77
N ILE A 46 2.91 -4.14 7.46
CA ILE A 46 4.13 -3.59 6.87
C ILE A 46 3.88 -2.10 6.64
N MET A 47 4.71 -1.25 7.21
CA MET A 47 4.66 0.21 7.10
C MET A 47 5.60 0.68 6.00
N THR A 48 5.16 1.66 5.21
CA THR A 48 5.95 2.33 4.18
C THR A 48 6.55 3.63 4.69
N TYR A 49 7.85 3.80 4.47
CA TYR A 49 8.59 5.05 4.61
C TYR A 49 9.20 5.44 3.26
N VAL A 50 9.33 6.73 3.01
CA VAL A 50 9.96 7.27 1.80
C VAL A 50 11.04 8.25 2.26
N ASN A 51 12.28 8.01 1.84
CA ASN A 51 13.48 8.71 2.30
C ASN A 51 13.58 8.75 3.84
N GLY A 52 13.34 7.61 4.48
CA GLY A 52 13.40 7.46 5.94
C GLY A 52 12.22 7.98 6.73
N GLU A 53 11.25 8.66 6.11
CA GLU A 53 10.14 9.30 6.82
C GLU A 53 8.76 8.81 6.35
N PHE A 54 7.74 9.04 7.20
CA PHE A 54 6.35 8.95 6.79
C PHE A 54 5.66 10.29 7.05
N ILE A 55 5.11 10.89 5.99
CA ILE A 55 4.33 12.13 6.10
C ILE A 55 2.85 11.81 5.88
N PHE A 56 2.01 12.15 6.86
CA PHE A 56 0.57 11.86 6.83
C PHE A 56 -0.14 12.43 5.59
N LYS A 57 0.33 13.57 5.07
CA LYS A 57 -0.20 14.20 3.85
C LYS A 57 -0.22 13.26 2.64
N TRP A 58 0.72 12.31 2.55
CA TRP A 58 0.74 11.34 1.46
C TRP A 58 -0.54 10.48 1.37
N THR A 59 -1.28 10.37 2.48
CA THR A 59 -2.57 9.65 2.51
C THR A 59 -3.70 10.37 1.77
N GLU A 60 -3.53 11.67 1.49
CA GLU A 60 -4.48 12.49 0.72
C GLU A 60 -4.44 12.16 -0.78
N GLY A 61 -3.30 11.68 -1.28
CA GLY A 61 -3.14 11.25 -2.66
C GLY A 61 -2.82 12.35 -3.67
N ASP A 62 -2.51 13.56 -3.20
CA ASP A 62 -2.21 14.75 -4.01
C ASP A 62 -0.72 14.92 -4.34
N CYS A 63 0.15 14.12 -3.73
CA CYS A 63 1.61 14.18 -3.89
C CYS A 63 2.18 12.93 -4.59
N HIS A 64 3.45 12.98 -4.96
CA HIS A 64 4.13 11.90 -5.68
C HIS A 64 4.26 10.64 -4.81
N GLU A 65 4.59 10.80 -3.54
CA GLU A 65 4.88 9.73 -2.58
C GLU A 65 3.67 8.82 -2.33
N ALA A 66 2.45 9.34 -2.54
CA ALA A 66 1.22 8.55 -2.49
C ALA A 66 1.26 7.32 -3.41
N ARG A 67 2.10 7.34 -4.47
CA ARG A 67 2.31 6.20 -5.36
C ARG A 67 2.99 5.01 -4.70
N PHE A 68 3.76 5.20 -3.63
CA PHE A 68 4.42 4.13 -2.88
C PHE A 68 3.50 3.53 -1.79
N LEU A 69 2.37 4.18 -1.52
CA LEU A 69 1.39 3.75 -0.55
C LEU A 69 0.41 2.73 -1.14
N ARG A 70 -0.24 2.00 -0.25
CA ARG A 70 -1.33 1.09 -0.62
C ARG A 70 -2.58 1.90 -1.00
N SER A 71 -2.84 1.98 -2.30
CA SER A 71 -4.10 2.51 -2.83
C SER A 71 -5.23 1.48 -2.73
N ARG A 72 -6.41 1.89 -2.26
CA ARG A 72 -7.64 1.09 -2.32
C ARG A 72 -8.78 1.94 -2.84
N THR A 73 -9.38 1.54 -3.96
CA THR A 73 -10.61 2.15 -4.47
C THR A 73 -11.82 1.44 -3.87
N MET A 74 -12.71 2.22 -3.28
CA MET A 74 -13.95 1.75 -2.65
C MET A 74 -15.12 2.56 -3.18
N LEU A 75 -16.31 1.97 -3.16
CA LEU A 75 -17.54 2.73 -3.37
C LEU A 75 -17.76 3.64 -2.16
N LEU A 76 -18.12 4.90 -2.40
CA LEU A 76 -18.43 5.85 -1.32
C LEU A 76 -19.62 5.38 -0.50
N LEU A 77 -20.64 4.87 -1.18
CA LEU A 77 -21.83 4.33 -0.54
C LEU A 77 -21.60 2.87 -0.16
N GLY A 78 -21.63 2.60 1.15
CA GLY A 78 -21.49 1.26 1.71
C GLY A 78 -22.60 0.31 1.26
N ASN A 79 -22.31 -0.99 1.28
CA ASN A 79 -23.22 -2.03 0.77
C ASN A 79 -24.61 -2.01 1.41
N LYS A 80 -24.72 -1.72 2.72
CA LYS A 80 -26.01 -1.62 3.43
C LYS A 80 -26.88 -0.52 2.86
N PHE A 81 -26.31 0.66 2.63
CA PHE A 81 -27.02 1.81 2.07
C PHE A 81 -27.48 1.53 0.63
N ARG A 82 -26.59 0.98 -0.21
CA ARG A 82 -26.91 0.60 -1.60
C ARG A 82 -28.05 -0.41 -1.68
N LYS A 83 -28.09 -1.39 -0.77
CA LYS A 83 -29.17 -2.37 -0.70
C LYS A 83 -30.52 -1.69 -0.37
N GLY A 84 -30.53 -0.69 0.50
CA GLY A 84 -31.73 0.09 0.81
C GLY A 84 -32.22 0.95 -0.37
N LEU A 85 -31.33 1.33 -1.29
CA LEU A 85 -31.68 2.05 -2.51
C LEU A 85 -32.07 1.13 -3.68
N LYS A 86 -32.02 -0.19 -3.48
CA LYS A 86 -32.32 -1.18 -4.52
C LYS A 86 -33.83 -1.13 -4.83
N GLY A 87 -34.18 -0.66 -6.03
CA GLY A 87 -35.57 -0.47 -6.47
C GLY A 87 -35.97 0.99 -6.66
N MET A 88 -35.15 1.95 -6.20
CA MET A 88 -35.37 3.36 -6.50
C MET A 88 -35.06 3.68 -7.97
N SER A 89 -35.82 4.59 -8.57
CA SER A 89 -35.62 4.99 -9.97
C SER A 89 -34.32 5.79 -10.12
N LYS A 90 -33.70 5.71 -11.31
CA LYS A 90 -32.51 6.52 -11.64
C LYS A 90 -32.79 8.03 -11.52
N LYS A 91 -34.03 8.45 -11.79
CA LYS A 91 -34.48 9.83 -11.67
C LYS A 91 -34.42 10.30 -10.21
N PHE A 92 -35.02 9.53 -9.29
CA PHE A 92 -34.99 9.82 -7.85
C PHE A 92 -33.56 9.94 -7.32
N LEU A 93 -32.70 8.98 -7.69
CA LEU A 93 -31.29 8.99 -7.26
C LEU A 93 -30.56 10.25 -7.75
N LYS A 94 -30.76 10.64 -9.01
CA LYS A 94 -30.13 11.83 -9.60
C LYS A 94 -30.64 13.12 -8.96
N GLU A 95 -31.95 13.24 -8.75
CA GLU A 95 -32.57 14.43 -8.12
C GLU A 95 -32.10 14.64 -6.67
N ASN A 96 -31.72 13.57 -5.97
CA ASN A 96 -31.19 13.62 -4.61
C ASN A 96 -29.65 13.59 -4.55
N GLY A 97 -28.96 13.73 -5.69
CA GLY A 97 -27.48 13.74 -5.74
C GLY A 97 -26.83 12.41 -5.36
N ILE A 98 -27.56 11.29 -5.40
CA ILE A 98 -27.07 9.97 -5.03
C ILE A 98 -26.48 9.28 -6.25
N ASP A 99 -25.15 9.26 -6.32
CA ASP A 99 -24.45 8.45 -7.31
C ASP A 99 -23.98 7.12 -6.72
N LEU A 100 -24.65 6.05 -7.13
CA LEU A 100 -24.26 4.68 -6.78
C LEU A 100 -22.91 4.31 -7.42
N ALA A 101 -22.52 4.84 -8.57
CA ALA A 101 -21.21 4.50 -9.15
C ALA A 101 -20.05 5.22 -8.46
N ASN A 102 -20.32 6.20 -7.59
CA ASN A 102 -19.30 7.06 -7.03
C ASN A 102 -18.28 6.29 -6.17
N LYS A 103 -17.00 6.52 -6.46
CA LYS A 103 -15.86 5.82 -5.89
C LYS A 103 -14.92 6.82 -5.24
N ARG A 104 -14.26 6.39 -4.18
CA ARG A 104 -13.13 7.08 -3.56
C ARG A 104 -11.94 6.15 -3.50
N THR A 105 -10.78 6.67 -3.85
CA THR A 105 -9.50 6.00 -3.59
C THR A 105 -8.94 6.53 -2.28
N SER A 106 -8.48 5.64 -1.42
CA SER A 106 -7.74 5.97 -0.21
C SER A 106 -6.32 5.44 -0.31
N TYR A 107 -5.35 6.15 0.26
CA TYR A 107 -3.95 5.75 0.31
C TYR A 107 -3.58 5.45 1.77
N SER A 108 -2.99 4.28 1.99
CA SER A 108 -2.62 3.79 3.31
C SER A 108 -1.13 3.46 3.33
N PRO A 109 -0.35 3.89 4.33
CA PRO A 109 1.04 3.47 4.46
C PRO A 109 1.16 2.02 4.95
N LEU A 110 0.07 1.45 5.44
CA LEU A 110 0.03 0.09 5.98
C LEU A 110 -0.41 -0.95 4.94
N TRP A 111 0.36 -2.03 4.87
CA TRP A 111 0.08 -3.23 4.09
C TRP A 111 -0.22 -4.41 5.01
N ASN A 112 -1.30 -5.11 4.70
CA ASN A 112 -1.81 -6.20 5.54
C ASN A 112 -1.52 -7.58 4.93
N SER A 113 -0.86 -7.63 3.76
CA SER A 113 -0.48 -8.89 3.11
C SER A 113 0.64 -8.70 2.09
N PHE A 114 1.54 -9.68 2.02
CA PHE A 114 2.57 -9.77 0.99
C PHE A 114 1.99 -9.78 -0.42
N ARG A 115 0.89 -10.51 -0.64
CA ARG A 115 0.21 -10.55 -1.93
C ARG A 115 -0.14 -9.16 -2.46
N THR A 116 -0.70 -8.29 -1.61
CA THR A 116 -1.04 -6.92 -2.02
C THR A 116 0.19 -6.06 -2.24
N LEU A 117 1.21 -6.21 -1.40
CA LEU A 117 2.49 -5.49 -1.54
C LEU A 117 3.18 -5.88 -2.85
N PHE A 118 3.31 -7.18 -3.14
CA PHE A 118 3.97 -7.67 -4.35
C PHE A 118 3.22 -7.28 -5.62
N ALA A 119 1.88 -7.30 -5.60
CA ALA A 119 1.08 -6.80 -6.71
C ALA A 119 1.28 -5.29 -6.95
N HIS A 120 1.63 -4.53 -5.91
CA HIS A 120 1.96 -3.13 -6.02
C HIS A 120 3.38 -2.92 -6.56
N LEU A 121 4.38 -3.60 -5.99
CA LEU A 121 5.78 -3.48 -6.41
C LEU A 121 5.99 -3.83 -7.89
N LYS A 122 5.21 -4.80 -8.41
CA LYS A 122 5.23 -5.18 -9.84
C LYS A 122 4.81 -4.07 -10.81
N LYS A 123 4.27 -2.96 -10.33
CA LYS A 123 3.88 -1.82 -11.16
C LYS A 123 5.04 -0.89 -11.49
N PHE A 124 6.16 -1.01 -10.77
CA PHE A 124 7.35 -0.19 -10.97
C PHE A 124 8.35 -0.92 -11.87
N GLU A 125 8.85 -0.23 -12.89
CA GLU A 125 9.87 -0.75 -13.80
C GLU A 125 11.28 -0.45 -13.28
N ASP A 126 11.44 0.74 -12.68
CA ASP A 126 12.65 1.17 -11.98
C ASP A 126 12.51 0.92 -10.49
N ILE A 127 12.88 -0.28 -10.09
CA ILE A 127 12.86 -0.76 -8.70
C ILE A 127 14.09 -1.62 -8.47
N GLN A 128 14.80 -1.44 -7.36
CA GLN A 128 15.96 -2.24 -7.01
C GLN A 128 15.95 -2.54 -5.51
N LEU A 129 16.34 -3.77 -5.16
CA LEU A 129 16.51 -4.16 -3.77
C LEU A 129 17.87 -3.67 -3.28
N ILE A 130 17.86 -2.86 -2.22
CA ILE A 130 19.07 -2.44 -1.52
C ILE A 130 19.42 -3.58 -0.56
N ARG A 131 20.57 -4.20 -0.77
CA ARG A 131 21.13 -5.21 0.13
C ARG A 131 22.25 -4.52 0.88
N GLU A 132 22.19 -4.48 2.20
CA GLU A 132 23.38 -4.17 2.99
C GLU A 132 24.41 -5.26 2.64
N GLU A 133 25.45 -4.91 1.90
CA GLU A 133 26.64 -5.76 1.85
C GLU A 133 27.11 -5.87 3.30
N GLU A 134 27.18 -7.11 3.83
CA GLU A 134 27.83 -7.39 5.09
C GLU A 134 29.24 -6.79 5.00
N ASN A 135 29.41 -5.60 5.57
CA ASN A 135 30.71 -5.05 5.90
C ASN A 135 31.29 -6.03 6.94
N SER A 136 31.99 -7.03 6.42
CA SER A 136 32.94 -7.87 7.13
C SER A 136 34.05 -6.96 7.64
N ASN A 137 33.78 -6.24 8.73
CA ASN A 137 34.77 -5.42 9.42
C ASN A 137 34.87 -5.91 10.87
N GLY A 138 35.93 -6.68 11.12
CA GLY A 138 36.64 -6.75 12.40
C GLY A 138 36.26 -7.86 13.34
#